data_AF-A0A4P9XFN9-F1
#
_entry.id   AF-A0A4P9XFN9-F1
#
_cell.length_a   1.000
_cell.length_b   1.000
_cell.length_c   1.000
_cell.angle_alpha   90.00
_cell.angle_beta   90.00
_cell.angle_gamma   90.00
#
_symmetry.space_group_name_H-M   'P 1'
#
loop_
_entity.id
_entity.type
_entity.pdbx_description
1 polymer ?
#
loop_
_entity_poly.entity_id
_entity_poly.type
_entity_poly.pdbx_seq_one_letter_code
_entity_poly.pdbx_strand_id
1 'polypeptide(L)' 'QVEGSLNLNDQRVYVPFGRVGDPEDILGCVEVSEGQIVPATFEPMPTWRPMTPSGGLFQLSAYLHQQLVNALSAAKTSS' A
#
# COMPACT_ATOMS: atom_id res chain seq x y z
N GLN A 1 -9.34 11.84 1.95
CA GLN A 1 -10.23 11.45 0.84
C GLN A 1 -11.50 10.89 1.45
N VAL A 2 -12.67 11.24 0.94
CA VAL A 2 -13.96 10.84 1.53
C VAL A 2 -14.63 9.74 0.71
N GLU A 3 -14.50 9.76 -0.62
CA GLU A 3 -15.04 8.75 -1.53
C GLU A 3 -14.01 8.37 -2.61
N GLY A 4 -14.23 7.23 -3.26
CA GLY A 4 -13.50 6.77 -4.45
C GLY A 4 -12.23 5.98 -4.16
N SER A 5 -11.42 5.78 -5.20
CA SER A 5 -10.21 4.95 -5.13
C SER A 5 -9.04 5.67 -4.44
N LEU A 6 -8.40 4.98 -3.50
CA LEU A 6 -7.20 5.41 -2.78
C LEU A 6 -6.01 4.54 -3.15
N ASN A 7 -4.94 5.16 -3.64
CA ASN A 7 -3.70 4.47 -3.96
C ASN A 7 -2.90 4.12 -2.70
N LEU A 8 -2.41 2.88 -2.64
CA LEU A 8 -1.45 2.42 -1.66
C LEU A 8 -0.04 2.55 -2.27
N ASN A 9 0.66 3.61 -1.91
CA ASN A 9 1.98 3.91 -2.47
C ASN A 9 3.10 3.15 -1.74
N ASP A 10 4.10 2.74 -2.51
CA ASP A 10 5.41 2.31 -2.03
C ASP A 10 6.16 3.51 -1.45
N GLN A 11 6.54 3.44 -0.18
CA GLN A 11 7.22 4.54 0.51
C GLN A 11 8.69 4.68 0.17
N ARG A 12 9.25 3.82 -0.70
CA ARG A 12 10.62 4.02 -1.20
C ARG A 12 10.75 5.31 -2.02
N VAL A 13 9.64 5.81 -2.60
CA VAL A 13 9.56 7.08 -3.32
C VAL A 13 8.57 8.02 -2.63
N TYR A 14 9.00 9.26 -2.37
CA TYR A 14 8.10 10.29 -1.85
C TYR A 14 7.16 10.79 -2.95
N VAL A 15 5.85 10.64 -2.72
CA VAL A 15 4.80 11.19 -3.59
C VAL A 15 4.12 12.36 -2.88
N PRO A 16 4.18 13.58 -3.42
CA PRO A 16 3.49 14.73 -2.84
C PRO A 16 1.97 14.52 -2.77
N PHE A 17 1.33 15.09 -1.74
CA PHE A 17 -0.13 15.03 -1.60
C PHE A 17 -0.84 15.59 -2.85
N GLY A 18 -1.86 14.87 -3.31
CA GLY A 18 -2.61 15.22 -4.53
C GLY A 18 -1.92 14.85 -5.84
N ARG A 19 -0.75 14.20 -5.80
CA ARG A 19 -0.08 13.61 -6.97
C ARG A 19 -0.20 12.10 -6.92
N VAL A 20 -0.20 11.50 -8.11
CA VAL A 20 -0.12 10.05 -8.29
C VAL A 20 1.34 9.72 -8.57
N GLY A 21 1.88 8.72 -7.85
CA GLY A 21 3.24 8.22 -8.09
C GLY A 21 3.33 7.43 -9.39
N ASP A 22 4.52 6.98 -9.74
CA ASP A 22 4.68 6.11 -10.91
C ASP A 22 3.99 4.76 -10.67
N PRO A 23 3.37 4.14 -11.69
CA PRO A 23 2.66 2.87 -11.52
C PRO A 23 3.52 1.72 -10.99
N GLU A 24 4.85 1.80 -11.08
CA GLU A 24 5.76 0.81 -10.50
C GLU A 24 5.94 0.94 -8.98
N ASP A 25 5.57 2.10 -8.43
CA ASP A 25 5.64 2.48 -7.01
C ASP A 25 4.25 2.58 -6.35
N ILE A 26 3.21 2.05 -7.00
CA ILE A 26 1.87 1.92 -6.43
C ILE A 26 1.63 0.43 -6.23
N LEU A 27 1.38 -0.03 -5.01
CA LEU A 27 1.10 -1.45 -4.74
C LEU A 27 -0.24 -1.88 -5.31
N GLY A 28 -1.19 -0.96 -5.30
CA GLY A 28 -2.57 -1.18 -5.67
C GLY A 28 -3.44 -0.05 -5.17
N CYS A 29 -4.75 -0.24 -5.27
CA CYS A 29 -5.73 0.68 -4.74
C CYS A 29 -6.78 -0.04 -3.91
N VAL A 30 -7.48 0.74 -3.10
CA VAL A 30 -8.65 0.30 -2.33
C VAL A 30 -9.77 1.31 -2.55
N GLU A 31 -11.01 0.89 -2.40
CA GLU A 31 -12.13 1.82 -2.41
C GLU A 31 -12.28 2.46 -1.03
N VAL A 32 -12.57 3.76 -1.03
CA VAL A 32 -12.90 4.54 0.17
C VAL A 32 -14.33 5.01 0.03
N SER A 33 -15.14 4.82 1.08
CA SER A 33 -16.47 5.39 1.18
C SER A 33 -16.71 5.89 2.60
N GLU A 34 -17.35 7.06 2.72
CA GLU A 34 -17.55 7.78 3.98
C GLU A 34 -16.23 7.98 4.77
N GLY A 35 -15.12 8.15 4.07
CA GLY A 35 -13.78 8.29 4.64
C GLY A 35 -13.20 7.01 5.24
N GLN A 36 -13.82 5.86 5.03
CA GLN A 36 -13.36 4.55 5.49
C GLN A 36 -12.95 3.67 4.31
N ILE A 37 -11.94 2.81 4.50
CA ILE A 37 -11.57 1.80 3.51
C ILE A 37 -12.66 0.73 3.46
N VAL A 38 -13.18 0.45 2.27
CA VAL A 38 -14.16 -0.62 2.05
C VAL A 38 -13.43 -1.97 2.07
N PRO A 39 -13.79 -2.93 2.94
CA PRO A 39 -13.12 -4.22 3.00
C PRO A 39 -13.18 -5.01 1.68
N ALA A 40 -12.15 -5.83 1.42
CA ALA A 40 -12.08 -6.72 0.26
C ALA A 40 -12.14 -6.03 -1.12
N THR A 41 -11.77 -4.74 -1.19
CA THR A 41 -11.68 -3.96 -2.44
C THR A 41 -10.25 -3.74 -2.93
N PHE A 42 -9.27 -4.44 -2.35
CA PHE A 42 -7.88 -4.29 -2.76
C PHE A 42 -7.68 -4.81 -4.17
N GLU A 43 -7.27 -3.91 -5.06
CA GLU A 43 -6.89 -4.23 -6.43
C GLU A 43 -5.38 -4.02 -6.61
N PRO A 44 -4.61 -5.07 -6.90
CA PRO A 44 -3.16 -4.96 -7.04
C PRO A 44 -2.80 -4.21 -8.33
N MET A 45 -1.74 -3.40 -8.26
CA MET A 45 -1.21 -2.72 -9.44
C MET A 45 -0.34 -3.71 -10.26
N PRO A 46 -0.70 -4.02 -11.51
CA PRO A 46 0.00 -5.06 -12.28
C PRO A 46 1.47 -4.74 -12.58
N THR A 47 1.83 -3.45 -12.56
CA THR A 47 3.18 -2.95 -12.87
C THR A 47 4.08 -2.84 -11.66
N TRP A 48 3.56 -3.04 -10.44
CA TRP A 48 4.33 -2.92 -9.22
C TRP A 48 5.47 -3.95 -9.14
N ARG A 49 6.62 -3.52 -8.62
CA ARG A 49 7.79 -4.38 -8.42
C ARG A 49 8.30 -4.28 -6.98
N PRO A 50 8.63 -5.41 -6.33
CA PRO A 50 9.23 -5.40 -4.99
C PRO A 50 10.60 -4.72 -4.93
N MET A 51 11.30 -4.64 -6.06
CA MET A 51 12.62 -4.02 -6.18
C MET A 51 12.65 -3.22 -7.49
N THR A 52 13.07 -1.96 -7.43
CA THR A 52 13.30 -1.13 -8.62
C THR A 52 14.76 -0.69 -8.71
N PRO A 53 15.29 -0.47 -9.93
CA PRO A 53 16.66 0.03 -10.10
C PRO A 53 16.88 1.42 -9.48
N SER A 54 15.84 2.25 -9.48
CA SER A 54 15.85 3.65 -9.04
C SER A 54 15.57 3.81 -7.54
N GLY A 55 14.66 3.01 -6.99
CA GLY A 55 14.16 3.14 -5.61
C GLY A 55 14.60 2.04 -4.66
N GLY A 56 15.24 0.97 -5.18
CA GLY A 56 15.67 -0.15 -4.36
C GLY A 56 14.50 -0.98 -3.84
N LEU A 57 14.63 -1.45 -2.60
CA LEU A 57 13.66 -2.34 -1.99
C LEU A 57 12.38 -1.60 -1.61
N PHE A 58 11.23 -2.23 -1.87
CA PHE A 58 9.91 -1.82 -1.44
C PHE A 58 9.85 -1.48 0.06
N GLN A 59 9.16 -0.39 0.38
CA GLN A 59 8.91 0.03 1.75
C GLN A 59 7.43 0.32 1.99
N LEU A 60 6.91 -0.18 3.11
CA LEU A 60 5.60 0.21 3.62
C LEU A 60 5.71 1.47 4.46
N SER A 61 4.57 2.15 4.63
CA SER A 61 4.45 3.11 5.72
C SER A 61 4.70 2.46 7.07
N ALA A 62 5.25 3.22 8.02
CA ALA A 62 5.52 2.71 9.37
C ALA A 62 4.28 2.03 9.99
N TYR A 63 3.09 2.61 9.76
CA TYR A 63 1.83 2.03 10.19
C TYR A 63 1.53 0.68 9.51
N LEU A 64 1.56 0.62 8.17
CA LEU A 64 1.26 -0.62 7.45
C LEU A 64 2.30 -1.71 7.71
N HIS A 65 3.57 -1.32 7.85
CA HIS A 65 4.65 -2.22 8.25
C HIS A 65 4.35 -2.86 9.61
N GLN A 66 3.99 -2.06 10.61
CA GLN A 66 3.66 -2.57 11.94
C GLN A 66 2.43 -3.49 11.89
N GLN A 67 1.40 -3.12 11.13
CA GLN A 67 0.21 -3.96 10.95
C GLN A 67 0.55 -5.32 10.31
N LEU A 68 1.44 -5.33 9.30
CA LEU A 68 1.93 -6.55 8.69
C LEU A 68 2.70 -7.42 9.69
N VAL A 69 3.63 -6.84 10.46
CA VAL A 69 4.39 -7.55 11.49
C VAL A 69 3.47 -8.16 12.55
N ASN A 70 2.45 -7.41 12.99
CA ASN A 70 1.45 -7.87 13.95
C ASN A 70 0.66 -9.06 13.39
N ALA A 71 0.17 -8.96 12.16
CA ALA A 71 -0.59 -10.03 11.49
C ALA A 71 0.25 -11.31 11.33
N LEU A 72 1.49 -11.18 10.88
CA LEU A 72 2.41 -12.32 10.71
C LEU A 72 2.77 -12.97 12.05
N SER A 73 2.93 -12.17 13.10
CA SER A 73 3.22 -12.69 14.44
C SER A 73 2.03 -13.45 15.02
N ALA A 74 0.81 -12.92 14.87
CA ALA A 74 -0.42 -13.60 15.28
C ALA A 74 -0.65 -14.93 14.53
N ALA A 75 -0.36 -14.95 13.22
CA ALA A 75 -0.44 -16.15 12.40
C ALA A 75 0.55 -17.24 12.84
N LYS A 76 1.77 -16.85 13.22
CA LYS A 76 2.79 -17.79 13.74
C LYS A 76 2.44 -18.40 15.09
N THR A 77 1.70 -17.71 15.95
CA THR A 77 1.29 -18.22 17.26
C THR A 77 0.10 -19.19 17.16
N SER A 78 -0.60 -19.19 16.04
CA SER A 78 -1.79 -20.02 15.80
C SER A 78 -1.49 -21.32 15.02
N SER A 79 -0.21 -21.66 14.83
CA SER A 79 0.28 -22.85 14.14
C SER A 79 1.28 -23.61 15.00
#